data_AF-A0A0S4JIT9-F1
#
_entry.id   AF-A0A0S4JIT9-F1
#
_cell.length_a   1.000
_cell.length_b   1.000
_cell.length_c   1.000
_cell.angle_alpha   90.00
_cell.angle_beta   90.00
_cell.angle_gamma   90.00
#
_symmetry.space_group_name_H-M   'P 1'
#
loop_
_entity.id
_entity.type
_entity.pdbx_description
1 polymer ?
#
loop_
_entity_poly.entity_id
_entity_poly.type
_entity_poly.pdbx_seq_one_letter_code
_entity_poly.pdbx_strand_id
1 'polypeptide(L)'
;MSATVDSVQGFSPVPQSQWPDASKAKNCQMDACRKSFGLMGKGSNCYGCGRVCCSACLSQSMVIPGFVTSPSRPVCSYCAVAIAQAWEEQSNAAMRCRVLQHILTEQTSQLEELTQKSSSLRDENEALLGVKRKLEVDIELLKMESSTSMRSHNNEASPPQLQRSASMITKFASPTTTTGSSVDASASPQDLAKKKTQLDIREASLNEAKKKIAADNAKLVKERERVAEEESWILQELQGKAQVILHDHLVDLKALAIAQIEKDTAELHEQLRQLLSSKESPAPNAQHEKELKALQKNHIAEIKTL
;
A
#
# COMPACT_ATOMS: atom_id res chain seq x y z
N MET A 1 14.23 -7.38 -19.65
CA MET A 1 13.06 -6.65 -20.18
C MET A 1 12.93 -5.38 -19.37
N SER A 2 13.36 -4.24 -19.90
CA SER A 2 13.25 -2.96 -19.20
C SER A 2 11.89 -2.36 -19.50
N ALA A 3 11.01 -2.32 -18.49
CA ALA A 3 9.79 -1.55 -18.58
C ALA A 3 10.17 -0.06 -18.59
N THR A 4 9.87 0.63 -19.69
CA THR A 4 9.87 2.09 -19.72
C THR A 4 8.79 2.57 -18.76
N VAL A 5 9.19 3.23 -17.67
CA VAL A 5 8.23 3.90 -16.79
C VAL A 5 7.66 5.06 -17.60
N ASP A 6 6.41 4.94 -18.04
CA ASP A 6 5.73 6.01 -18.74
C ASP A 6 5.69 7.25 -17.84
N SER A 7 6.34 8.31 -18.30
CA SER A 7 6.54 9.52 -17.52
C SER A 7 5.18 10.18 -17.30
N VAL A 8 4.69 10.15 -16.06
CA VAL A 8 3.47 10.85 -15.65
C VAL A 8 3.60 12.30 -16.11
N GLN A 9 2.69 12.76 -16.97
CA GLN A 9 2.71 14.10 -17.57
C GLN A 9 2.35 15.16 -16.52
N GLY A 10 3.29 15.44 -15.61
CA GLY A 10 3.20 16.53 -14.66
C GLY A 10 3.26 17.89 -15.36
N PHE A 11 2.71 18.90 -14.71
CA PHE A 11 2.84 20.29 -15.17
C PHE A 11 4.32 20.68 -15.29
N SER A 12 4.73 21.05 -16.50
CA SER A 12 6.09 21.57 -16.77
C SER A 12 5.99 22.96 -17.39
N PRO A 13 6.53 24.01 -16.75
CA PRO A 13 6.46 25.36 -17.29
C PRO A 13 7.38 25.50 -18.51
N VAL A 14 6.89 26.20 -19.53
CA VAL A 14 7.66 26.51 -20.75
C VAL A 14 8.85 27.40 -20.38
N PRO A 15 10.10 27.06 -20.75
CA PRO A 15 11.27 27.89 -20.46
C PRO A 15 11.14 29.32 -21.02
N GLN A 16 11.57 30.32 -20.24
CA GLN A 16 11.42 31.73 -20.62
C GLN A 16 12.11 32.11 -21.94
N SER A 17 13.16 31.38 -22.33
CA SER A 17 13.84 31.52 -23.63
C SER A 17 12.97 31.16 -24.84
N GLN A 18 11.86 30.45 -24.64
CA GLN A 18 10.90 30.05 -25.67
C GLN A 18 9.65 30.94 -25.70
N TRP A 19 9.57 31.95 -24.83
CA TRP A 19 8.37 32.79 -24.74
C TRP A 19 8.28 33.79 -25.90
N PRO A 20 7.09 34.01 -26.47
CA PRO A 20 6.87 35.10 -27.41
C PRO A 20 7.11 36.46 -26.75
N ASP A 21 7.76 37.37 -27.49
CA ASP A 21 8.00 38.75 -27.08
C ASP A 21 6.67 39.50 -26.87
N ALA A 22 6.33 39.78 -25.61
CA ALA A 22 5.10 40.46 -25.23
C ALA A 22 4.97 41.88 -25.80
N SER A 23 6.08 42.55 -26.15
CA SER A 23 6.05 43.88 -26.76
C SER A 23 5.55 43.87 -28.21
N LYS A 24 5.66 42.72 -28.89
CA LYS A 24 5.24 42.53 -30.29
C LYS A 24 3.82 41.97 -30.45
N ALA A 25 3.22 41.51 -29.35
CA ALA A 25 1.86 40.98 -29.38
C ALA A 25 0.84 42.10 -29.61
N LYS A 26 -0.06 41.91 -30.58
CA LYS A 26 -1.20 42.82 -30.85
C LYS A 26 -2.49 42.41 -30.14
N ASN A 27 -2.59 41.16 -29.70
CA ASN A 27 -3.79 40.56 -29.12
C ASN A 27 -3.42 39.57 -28.01
N CYS A 28 -4.33 39.38 -27.05
CA CYS A 28 -4.25 38.31 -26.08
C CYS A 28 -4.28 36.93 -26.78
N GLN A 29 -3.30 36.08 -26.46
CA GLN A 29 -3.11 34.74 -27.02
C GLN A 29 -3.96 33.65 -26.32
N MET A 30 -4.89 34.05 -25.45
CA MET A 30 -5.93 33.18 -24.91
C MET A 30 -7.07 33.12 -25.93
N ASP A 31 -7.38 31.92 -26.40
CA ASP A 31 -8.27 31.70 -27.56
C ASP A 31 -9.71 32.19 -27.31
N ALA A 32 -10.19 32.09 -26.06
CA ALA A 32 -11.50 32.61 -25.63
C ALA A 32 -11.53 34.14 -25.36
N CYS A 33 -10.38 34.83 -25.34
CA CYS A 33 -10.31 36.25 -24.99
C CYS A 33 -10.01 37.14 -26.20
N ARG A 34 -8.92 36.86 -26.93
CA ARG A 34 -8.44 37.59 -28.14
C ARG A 34 -8.32 39.13 -28.05
N LYS A 35 -8.59 39.75 -26.89
CA LYS A 35 -8.61 41.20 -26.68
C LYS A 35 -7.38 41.88 -27.27
N SER A 36 -7.62 42.87 -28.15
CA SER A 36 -6.57 43.69 -28.76
C SER A 36 -5.85 44.54 -27.70
N PHE A 37 -4.54 44.66 -27.87
CA PHE A 37 -3.68 45.59 -27.14
C PHE A 37 -3.65 46.91 -27.90
N GLY A 38 -3.95 48.01 -27.20
CA GLY A 38 -3.96 49.37 -27.73
C GLY A 38 -2.97 50.26 -26.97
N LEU A 39 -2.95 51.57 -27.26
CA LEU A 39 -1.97 52.49 -26.66
C LEU A 39 -1.95 52.48 -25.12
N MET A 40 -3.11 52.23 -24.49
CA MET A 40 -3.28 52.20 -23.02
C MET A 40 -3.07 50.81 -22.38
N GLY A 41 -2.81 49.75 -23.16
CA GLY A 41 -2.86 48.39 -22.63
C GLY A 41 -1.89 47.42 -23.33
N LYS A 42 -0.84 47.03 -22.61
CA LYS A 42 0.14 46.02 -23.03
C LYS A 42 -0.20 44.63 -22.48
N GLY A 43 0.26 43.59 -23.17
CA GLY A 43 0.23 42.22 -22.68
C GLY A 43 1.43 41.89 -21.79
N SER A 44 1.34 40.76 -21.08
CA SER A 44 2.45 40.14 -20.34
C SER A 44 2.39 38.62 -20.53
N ASN A 45 3.52 37.92 -20.41
CA ASN A 45 3.56 36.46 -20.54
C ASN A 45 2.97 35.75 -19.30
N CYS A 46 2.22 34.67 -19.52
CA CYS A 46 1.91 33.67 -18.50
C CYS A 46 3.19 32.92 -18.10
N TYR A 47 3.52 32.87 -16.81
CA TYR A 47 4.73 32.15 -16.35
C TYR A 47 4.66 30.62 -16.49
N GLY A 48 3.48 30.06 -16.75
CA GLY A 48 3.29 28.64 -17.03
C GLY A 48 3.55 28.26 -18.48
N CYS A 49 2.80 28.84 -19.43
CA CYS A 49 2.84 28.46 -20.85
C CYS A 49 3.50 29.49 -21.78
N GLY A 50 4.04 30.59 -21.25
CA GLY A 50 4.67 31.65 -22.03
C GLY A 50 3.72 32.54 -22.85
N ARG A 51 2.46 32.13 -23.09
CA ARG A 51 1.50 32.90 -23.91
C ARG A 51 1.28 34.33 -23.40
N VAL A 52 1.23 35.30 -24.31
CA VAL A 52 0.97 36.72 -24.00
C VAL A 52 -0.51 36.94 -23.68
N CYS A 53 -0.79 37.38 -22.47
CA CYS A 53 -2.12 37.52 -21.91
C CYS A 53 -2.39 38.98 -21.51
N CYS A 54 -3.66 39.39 -21.53
CA CYS A 54 -4.07 40.66 -20.92
C CYS A 54 -4.14 40.52 -19.38
N SER A 55 -4.14 41.64 -18.66
CA SER A 55 -4.18 41.64 -17.18
C SER A 55 -5.36 40.84 -16.60
N ALA A 56 -6.54 40.91 -17.21
CA ALA A 56 -7.71 40.13 -16.78
C ALA A 56 -7.52 38.60 -16.97
N CYS A 57 -6.74 38.18 -17.97
CA CYS A 57 -6.36 36.79 -18.19
C CYS A 57 -5.16 36.34 -17.31
N LEU A 58 -4.52 37.26 -16.59
CA LEU A 58 -3.44 37.02 -15.62
C LEU A 58 -3.86 37.44 -14.21
N SER A 59 -5.14 37.27 -13.90
CA SER A 59 -5.74 37.66 -12.61
C SER A 59 -5.25 36.82 -11.42
N GLN A 60 -4.67 35.65 -11.68
CA GLN A 60 -4.15 34.74 -10.67
C GLN A 60 -2.62 34.71 -10.68
N SER A 61 -2.02 34.65 -9.50
CA SER A 61 -0.60 34.36 -9.32
C SER A 61 -0.43 33.12 -8.46
N MET A 62 0.42 32.19 -8.89
CA MET A 62 0.66 30.92 -8.19
C MET A 62 2.17 30.61 -8.06
N VAL A 63 2.52 29.81 -7.05
CA VAL A 63 3.85 29.18 -6.98
C VAL A 63 3.87 28.02 -7.98
N ILE A 64 4.87 27.99 -8.85
CA ILE A 64 4.95 27.03 -9.95
C ILE A 64 5.72 25.78 -9.48
N PRO A 65 5.18 24.56 -9.69
CA PRO A 65 5.87 23.31 -9.36
C PRO A 65 7.28 23.24 -9.97
N GLY A 66 8.22 22.65 -9.22
CA GLY A 66 9.65 22.66 -9.56
C GLY A 66 10.41 23.94 -9.17
N PHE A 67 9.71 25.05 -8.88
CA PHE A 67 10.29 26.31 -8.45
C PHE A 67 9.90 26.65 -6.99
N VAL A 68 10.11 25.69 -6.08
CA VAL A 68 9.54 25.68 -4.70
C VAL A 68 9.95 26.90 -3.86
N THR A 69 11.10 27.53 -4.15
CA THR A 69 11.59 28.74 -3.46
C THR A 69 11.26 30.04 -4.20
N SER A 70 10.57 29.99 -5.33
CA SER A 70 10.23 31.18 -6.11
C SER A 70 8.99 31.90 -5.59
N PRO A 71 8.93 33.23 -5.68
CA PRO A 71 7.72 33.99 -5.38
C PRO A 71 6.60 33.60 -6.37
N SER A 72 5.36 33.75 -5.92
CA SER A 72 4.16 33.57 -6.74
C SER A 72 4.24 34.39 -8.04
N ARG A 73 3.87 33.78 -9.17
CA ARG A 73 3.98 34.37 -10.52
C ARG A 73 2.64 34.40 -11.25
N PRO A 74 2.36 35.44 -12.07
CA PRO A 74 1.11 35.54 -12.81
C PRO A 74 0.98 34.45 -13.87
N VAL A 75 -0.16 33.77 -13.86
CA VAL A 75 -0.48 32.65 -14.75
C VAL A 75 -1.87 32.83 -15.35
N CYS A 76 -2.09 32.25 -16.53
CA CYS A 76 -3.42 32.21 -17.14
C CYS A 76 -4.29 31.12 -16.52
N SER A 77 -5.62 31.24 -16.67
CA SER A 77 -6.59 30.31 -16.08
C SER A 77 -6.31 28.83 -16.36
N TYR A 78 -5.93 28.47 -17.60
CA TYR A 78 -5.54 27.10 -17.94
C TYR A 78 -4.32 26.61 -17.16
N CYS A 79 -3.28 27.45 -17.05
CA CYS A 79 -2.09 27.10 -16.26
C CYS A 79 -2.39 27.06 -14.77
N ALA A 80 -3.29 27.91 -14.26
CA ALA A 80 -3.67 27.89 -12.86
C ALA A 80 -4.33 26.57 -12.44
N VAL A 81 -5.27 26.07 -13.24
CA VAL A 81 -5.90 24.74 -13.02
C VAL A 81 -4.85 23.63 -13.06
N ALA A 82 -3.99 23.61 -14.08
CA ALA A 82 -2.97 22.58 -14.23
C ALA A 82 -1.90 22.62 -13.11
N ILE A 83 -1.57 23.82 -12.61
CA ILE A 83 -0.68 24.01 -11.44
C ILE A 83 -1.36 23.50 -10.16
N ALA A 84 -2.64 23.83 -9.95
CA ALA A 84 -3.38 23.35 -8.78
C ALA A 84 -3.45 21.81 -8.74
N GLN A 85 -3.78 21.18 -9.87
CA GLN A 85 -3.78 19.71 -10.02
C GLN A 85 -2.39 19.10 -9.77
N ALA A 86 -1.31 19.74 -10.24
CA ALA A 86 0.04 19.26 -9.99
C ALA A 86 0.44 19.34 -8.50
N TRP A 87 0.00 20.37 -7.77
CA TRP A 87 0.20 20.46 -6.32
C TRP A 87 -0.61 19.42 -5.55
N GLU A 88 -1.86 19.17 -5.97
CA GLU A 88 -2.72 18.14 -5.37
C GLU A 88 -2.12 16.73 -5.58
N GLU A 89 -1.71 16.39 -6.79
CA GLU A 89 -1.08 15.09 -7.06
C GLU A 89 0.28 14.96 -6.35
N GLN A 90 1.06 16.04 -6.20
CA GLN A 90 2.28 16.01 -5.40
C GLN A 90 1.99 15.75 -3.90
N SER A 91 0.92 16.34 -3.36
CA SER A 91 0.45 16.08 -1.99
C SER A 91 0.00 14.62 -1.82
N ASN A 92 -0.80 14.12 -2.76
CA ASN A 92 -1.28 12.73 -2.79
C ASN A 92 -0.12 11.73 -2.90
N ALA A 93 0.85 11.99 -3.78
CA ALA A 93 2.06 11.18 -3.91
C ALA A 93 2.88 11.17 -2.61
N ALA A 94 3.07 12.33 -1.95
CA ALA A 94 3.74 12.40 -0.66
C ALA A 94 3.01 11.60 0.43
N MET A 95 1.67 11.61 0.44
CA MET A 95 0.86 10.79 1.36
C MET A 95 1.02 9.28 1.07
N ARG A 96 0.92 8.86 -0.20
CA ARG A 96 1.15 7.47 -0.62
C ARG A 96 2.54 6.98 -0.19
N CYS A 97 3.57 7.79 -0.39
CA CYS A 97 4.94 7.46 0.04
C CYS A 97 5.06 7.26 1.56
N ARG A 98 4.39 8.06 2.39
CA ARG A 98 4.38 7.88 3.86
C ARG A 98 3.70 6.57 4.27
N VAL A 99 2.57 6.24 3.65
CA VAL A 99 1.85 4.99 3.92
C VAL A 99 2.70 3.78 3.53
N LEU A 100 3.33 3.81 2.35
CA LEU A 100 4.25 2.76 1.90
C LEU A 100 5.46 2.62 2.83
N GLN A 101 6.04 3.74 3.30
CA GLN A 101 7.13 3.72 4.27
C GLN A 101 6.72 3.02 5.58
N HIS A 102 5.54 3.32 6.11
CA HIS A 102 5.00 2.66 7.31
C HIS A 102 4.84 1.14 7.10
N ILE A 103 4.26 0.73 5.97
CA ILE A 103 4.08 -0.70 5.63
C ILE A 103 5.44 -1.42 5.54
N LEU A 104 6.45 -0.80 4.92
CA LEU A 104 7.78 -1.38 4.80
C LEU A 104 8.49 -1.50 6.17
N THR A 105 8.33 -0.52 7.05
CA THR A 105 8.86 -0.59 8.44
C THR A 105 8.20 -1.72 9.23
N GLU A 106 6.88 -1.84 9.15
CA GLU A 106 6.12 -2.92 9.81
C GLU A 106 6.55 -4.31 9.30
N GLN A 107 6.61 -4.50 7.98
CA GLN A 107 7.08 -5.76 7.37
C GLN A 107 8.51 -6.12 7.77
N THR A 108 9.38 -5.12 7.93
CA THR A 108 10.76 -5.33 8.39
C THR A 108 10.78 -5.83 9.84
N SER A 109 9.98 -5.22 10.73
CA SER A 109 9.87 -5.64 12.13
C SER A 109 9.31 -7.05 12.28
N GLN A 110 8.29 -7.41 11.50
CA GLN A 110 7.72 -8.76 11.48
C GLN A 110 8.74 -9.81 10.97
N LEU A 111 9.55 -9.46 9.97
CA LEU A 111 10.60 -10.35 9.46
C LEU A 111 11.72 -10.56 10.50
N GLU A 112 12.09 -9.53 11.26
CA GLU A 112 13.05 -9.63 12.36
C GLU A 112 12.53 -10.53 13.49
N GLU A 113 11.28 -10.34 13.94
CA GLU A 113 10.65 -11.20 14.96
C GLU A 113 10.60 -12.67 14.50
N LEU A 114 10.16 -12.94 13.26
CA LEU A 114 10.12 -14.29 12.71
C LEU A 114 11.52 -14.91 12.59
N THR A 115 12.54 -14.11 12.26
CA THR A 115 13.93 -14.57 12.19
C THR A 115 14.47 -14.93 13.58
N GLN A 116 14.23 -14.09 14.59
CA GLN A 116 14.61 -14.35 15.97
C GLN A 116 13.91 -15.61 16.51
N LYS A 117 12.60 -15.73 16.29
CA LYS A 117 11.78 -16.88 16.70
C LYS A 117 12.23 -18.18 16.01
N SER A 118 12.54 -18.12 14.73
CA SER A 118 13.11 -19.25 13.97
C SER A 118 14.45 -19.69 14.55
N SER A 119 15.32 -18.76 14.95
CA SER A 119 16.57 -19.12 15.62
C SER A 119 16.35 -19.77 16.98
N SER A 120 15.53 -19.15 17.85
CA SER A 120 15.22 -19.71 19.17
C SER A 120 14.61 -21.12 19.09
N LEU A 121 13.78 -21.40 18.09
CA LEU A 121 13.21 -22.73 17.87
C LEU A 121 14.25 -23.74 17.38
N ARG A 122 15.29 -23.33 16.64
CA ARG A 122 16.41 -24.24 16.29
C ARG A 122 17.22 -24.61 17.53
N ASP A 123 17.54 -23.63 18.36
CA ASP A 123 18.32 -23.82 19.59
C ASP A 123 17.58 -24.74 20.58
N GLU A 124 16.25 -24.57 20.73
CA GLU A 124 15.41 -25.45 21.53
C GLU A 124 15.35 -26.88 20.97
N ASN A 125 15.21 -27.04 19.65
CA ASN A 125 15.25 -28.36 19.01
C ASN A 125 16.60 -29.06 19.19
N GLU A 126 17.72 -28.34 19.10
CA GLU A 126 19.05 -28.91 19.35
C GLU A 126 19.21 -29.37 20.82
N ALA A 127 18.74 -28.56 21.78
CA ALA A 127 18.73 -28.91 23.19
C ALA A 127 17.88 -30.17 23.45
N LEU A 128 16.68 -30.26 22.85
CA LEU A 128 15.81 -31.44 22.95
C LEU A 128 16.46 -32.70 22.34
N LEU A 129 17.15 -32.57 21.21
CA LEU A 129 17.95 -33.66 20.62
C LEU A 129 19.15 -34.07 21.50
N GLY A 130 19.73 -33.14 22.26
CA GLY A 130 20.71 -33.43 23.31
C GLY A 130 20.12 -34.25 24.45
N VAL A 131 18.97 -33.84 24.99
CA VAL A 131 18.25 -34.57 26.04
C VAL A 131 17.83 -35.97 25.56
N LYS A 132 17.31 -36.08 24.33
CA LYS A 132 16.93 -37.38 23.73
C LYS A 132 18.11 -38.35 23.70
N ARG A 133 19.26 -37.92 23.17
CA ARG A 133 20.48 -38.74 23.12
C ARG A 133 20.94 -39.19 24.50
N LYS A 134 20.85 -38.33 25.51
CA LYS A 134 21.19 -38.71 26.88
C LYS A 134 20.24 -39.78 27.43
N LEU A 135 18.93 -39.61 27.24
CA LEU A 135 17.93 -40.61 27.67
C LEU A 135 18.11 -41.95 26.96
N GLU A 136 18.47 -41.95 25.67
CA GLU A 136 18.79 -43.16 24.92
C GLU A 136 19.97 -43.93 25.55
N VAL A 137 21.05 -43.23 25.93
CA VAL A 137 22.21 -43.80 26.65
C VAL A 137 21.83 -44.29 28.05
N ASP A 138 21.10 -43.49 28.83
CA ASP A 138 20.67 -43.87 30.19
C ASP A 138 19.76 -45.13 30.17
N ILE A 139 18.88 -45.26 29.17
CA ILE A 139 18.04 -46.45 28.94
C ILE A 139 18.89 -47.68 28.58
N GLU A 140 19.93 -47.52 27.76
CA GLU A 140 20.80 -48.62 27.35
C GLU A 140 21.68 -49.11 28.52
N LEU A 141 22.21 -48.19 29.33
CA LEU A 141 22.92 -48.51 30.57
C LEU A 141 22.04 -49.32 31.55
N LEU A 142 20.82 -48.86 31.82
CA LEU A 142 19.87 -49.56 32.70
C LEU A 142 19.47 -50.96 32.19
N LYS A 143 19.42 -51.15 30.86
CA LYS A 143 19.24 -52.49 30.26
C LYS A 143 20.44 -53.39 30.49
N MET A 144 21.67 -52.88 30.40
CA MET A 144 22.88 -53.65 30.70
C MET A 144 22.99 -53.99 32.19
N GLU A 145 22.69 -53.06 33.08
CA GLU A 145 22.70 -53.28 34.54
C GLU A 145 21.67 -54.32 34.97
N SER A 146 20.42 -54.22 34.51
CA SER A 146 19.38 -55.22 34.80
C SER A 146 19.72 -56.61 34.22
N SER A 147 20.26 -56.67 32.99
CA SER A 147 20.74 -57.92 32.39
C SER A 147 21.91 -58.55 33.16
N THR A 148 22.71 -57.73 33.84
CA THR A 148 23.83 -58.19 34.68
C THR A 148 23.35 -58.64 36.05
N SER A 149 22.46 -57.89 36.71
CA SER A 149 21.86 -58.23 38.00
C SER A 149 21.05 -59.53 37.95
N MET A 150 20.26 -59.74 36.89
CA MET A 150 19.53 -60.99 36.64
C MET A 150 20.46 -62.20 36.42
N ARG A 151 21.73 -61.96 36.07
CA ARG A 151 22.75 -63.01 35.92
C ARG A 151 23.44 -63.37 37.24
N SER A 152 23.43 -62.47 38.22
CA SER A 152 23.96 -62.71 39.58
C SER A 152 23.00 -63.44 40.50
N HIS A 153 21.68 -63.29 40.34
CA HIS A 153 20.69 -64.00 41.18
C HIS A 153 20.55 -65.51 40.92
N ASN A 154 21.39 -66.10 40.07
CA ASN A 154 21.46 -67.55 39.81
C ASN A 154 22.72 -68.23 40.37
N ASN A 155 23.54 -67.55 41.19
CA ASN A 155 24.67 -68.18 41.90
C ASN A 155 24.84 -67.60 43.29
N GLU A 156 24.21 -68.22 44.28
CA GLU A 156 24.42 -67.92 45.70
C GLU A 156 25.44 -68.89 46.31
N ALA A 157 26.69 -68.42 46.43
CA ALA A 157 27.72 -69.02 47.30
C ALA A 157 28.80 -67.98 47.64
N SER A 158 29.03 -67.76 48.94
CA SER A 158 30.18 -67.00 49.48
C SER A 158 31.28 -67.96 49.97
N PRO A 159 32.41 -67.47 50.50
CA PRO A 159 33.48 -66.71 49.86
C PRO A 159 34.80 -67.55 49.85
N PRO A 160 35.95 -67.00 49.41
CA PRO A 160 37.00 -66.73 50.42
C PRO A 160 37.86 -65.47 50.15
N GLN A 161 38.91 -65.32 50.95
CA GLN A 161 39.62 -64.07 51.27
C GLN A 161 41.07 -64.03 50.69
N LEU A 162 41.65 -62.81 50.67
CA LEU A 162 43.10 -62.45 50.85
C LEU A 162 43.98 -62.00 49.66
N GLN A 163 44.58 -60.81 49.93
CA GLN A 163 45.97 -60.35 49.69
C GLN A 163 46.42 -59.58 48.41
N ARG A 164 46.77 -58.29 48.65
CA ARG A 164 47.96 -57.51 48.25
C ARG A 164 48.50 -57.65 46.80
N SER A 165 48.77 -56.55 46.07
CA SER A 165 49.93 -55.67 46.33
C SER A 165 49.85 -54.29 45.62
N ALA A 166 50.79 -53.38 45.90
CA ALA A 166 50.76 -51.94 45.57
C ALA A 166 51.55 -51.51 44.30
N SER A 167 51.62 -50.17 44.09
CA SER A 167 52.50 -49.37 43.19
C SER A 167 52.01 -49.08 41.75
N MET A 168 52.18 -47.88 41.13
CA MET A 168 52.65 -46.55 41.59
C MET A 168 51.99 -45.36 40.81
N ILE A 169 51.76 -44.25 41.53
CA ILE A 169 52.00 -42.81 41.18
C ILE A 169 52.03 -42.36 39.70
N THR A 170 51.23 -41.34 39.36
CA THR A 170 51.73 -40.10 38.71
C THR A 170 50.86 -38.89 39.06
N LYS A 171 51.51 -37.78 39.43
CA LYS A 171 50.87 -36.48 39.73
C LYS A 171 50.75 -35.66 38.44
N PHE A 172 49.74 -34.79 38.34
CA PHE A 172 49.96 -33.39 37.93
C PHE A 172 48.86 -32.48 38.52
N ALA A 173 49.14 -31.17 38.57
CA ALA A 173 48.56 -30.25 39.56
C ALA A 173 47.32 -29.45 39.08
N SER A 174 46.58 -28.92 40.05
CA SER A 174 45.51 -27.92 39.89
C SER A 174 46.04 -26.57 39.38
N PRO A 175 45.15 -25.63 38.99
CA PRO A 175 44.65 -24.71 40.01
C PRO A 175 43.12 -24.57 40.06
N THR A 176 42.66 -24.02 41.18
CA THR A 176 41.27 -23.91 41.63
C THR A 176 40.49 -22.79 40.94
N THR A 177 39.24 -23.07 40.55
CA THR A 177 38.15 -22.07 40.69
C THR A 177 36.84 -22.73 41.08
N THR A 178 36.17 -22.16 42.08
CA THR A 178 35.00 -22.70 42.79
C THR A 178 33.71 -22.64 41.97
N THR A 179 32.88 -23.70 42.04
CA THR A 179 31.42 -23.71 42.34
C THR A 179 30.68 -24.82 41.58
N GLY A 180 29.90 -25.68 42.27
CA GLY A 180 28.87 -26.52 41.64
C GLY A 180 28.92 -28.02 41.98
N SER A 181 28.26 -28.38 43.08
CA SER A 181 27.84 -29.71 43.56
C SER A 181 28.23 -30.98 42.79
N SER A 182 28.86 -31.91 43.52
CA SER A 182 28.95 -33.34 43.18
C SER A 182 27.57 -33.98 42.97
N VAL A 183 27.46 -34.86 41.98
CA VAL A 183 26.31 -35.77 41.80
C VAL A 183 26.77 -37.20 42.09
N ASP A 184 26.47 -37.65 43.31
CA ASP A 184 26.58 -39.04 43.70
C ASP A 184 25.33 -39.81 43.26
N ALA A 185 25.49 -41.01 42.72
CA ALA A 185 24.42 -41.75 42.06
C ALA A 185 23.59 -42.56 43.07
N SER A 186 22.73 -41.89 43.84
CA SER A 186 21.72 -42.53 44.70
C SER A 186 20.54 -41.58 44.93
N ALA A 187 19.60 -41.55 43.98
CA ALA A 187 18.42 -40.70 44.09
C ALA A 187 17.49 -41.23 45.21
N SER A 188 17.44 -40.50 46.33
CA SER A 188 16.51 -40.79 47.43
C SER A 188 15.05 -40.77 46.92
N PRO A 189 14.17 -41.67 47.41
CA PRO A 189 12.74 -41.63 47.11
C PRO A 189 12.10 -40.25 47.36
N GLN A 190 12.67 -39.48 48.29
CA GLN A 190 12.23 -38.14 48.64
C GLN A 190 12.47 -37.10 47.52
N ASP A 191 13.50 -37.28 46.68
CA ASP A 191 13.82 -36.36 45.57
C ASP A 191 13.04 -36.69 44.29
N LEU A 192 12.70 -37.96 44.10
CA LEU A 192 11.71 -38.38 43.10
C LEU A 192 10.33 -37.78 43.39
N ALA A 193 9.89 -37.81 44.65
CA ALA A 193 8.64 -37.17 45.07
C ALA A 193 8.63 -35.65 44.79
N LYS A 194 9.69 -34.92 45.18
CA LYS A 194 9.84 -33.48 44.87
C LYS A 194 9.78 -33.18 43.37
N LYS A 195 10.49 -33.98 42.55
CA LYS A 195 10.47 -33.84 41.09
C LYS A 195 9.08 -34.08 40.50
N LYS A 196 8.34 -35.09 40.99
CA LYS A 196 6.95 -35.31 40.57
C LYS A 196 6.06 -34.12 40.90
N THR A 197 6.06 -33.62 42.14
CA THR A 197 5.28 -32.42 42.51
C THR A 197 5.63 -31.22 41.61
N GLN A 198 6.92 -31.04 41.27
CA GLN A 198 7.36 -29.94 40.41
C GLN A 198 6.93 -30.11 38.93
N LEU A 199 6.78 -31.34 38.44
CA LEU A 199 6.21 -31.61 37.12
C LEU A 199 4.69 -31.36 37.13
N ASP A 200 3.98 -31.85 38.14
CA ASP A 200 2.53 -31.68 38.29
C ASP A 200 2.14 -30.18 38.36
N ILE A 201 2.94 -29.35 39.04
CA ILE A 201 2.77 -27.88 39.07
C ILE A 201 3.02 -27.24 37.69
N ARG A 202 4.05 -27.69 36.94
CA ARG A 202 4.33 -27.17 35.59
C ARG A 202 3.23 -27.55 34.61
N GLU A 203 2.71 -28.78 34.68
CA GLU A 203 1.62 -29.26 33.85
C GLU A 203 0.33 -28.47 34.12
N ALA A 204 -0.02 -28.23 35.38
CA ALA A 204 -1.14 -27.37 35.77
C ALA A 204 -0.98 -25.93 35.21
N SER A 205 0.21 -25.34 35.34
CA SER A 205 0.53 -23.99 34.83
C SER A 205 0.42 -23.91 33.30
N LEU A 206 0.90 -24.93 32.59
CA LEU A 206 0.85 -25.05 31.14
C LEU A 206 -0.60 -25.22 30.64
N ASN A 207 -1.42 -25.98 31.35
CA ASN A 207 -2.83 -26.17 31.02
C ASN A 207 -3.65 -24.88 31.23
N GLU A 208 -3.37 -24.10 32.28
CA GLU A 208 -4.01 -22.79 32.47
C GLU A 208 -3.55 -21.78 31.39
N ALA A 209 -2.26 -21.78 31.02
CA ALA A 209 -1.75 -20.96 29.92
C ALA A 209 -2.43 -21.30 28.57
N LYS A 210 -2.58 -22.59 28.24
CA LYS A 210 -3.34 -23.05 27.06
C LYS A 210 -4.79 -22.56 27.07
N LYS A 211 -5.47 -22.67 28.21
CA LYS A 211 -6.85 -22.21 28.38
C LYS A 211 -6.98 -20.70 28.19
N LYS A 212 -6.03 -19.91 28.72
CA LYS A 212 -5.98 -18.47 28.48
C LYS A 212 -5.78 -18.15 26.99
N ILE A 213 -4.83 -18.79 26.31
CA ILE A 213 -4.59 -18.60 24.87
C ILE A 213 -5.84 -18.94 24.05
N ALA A 214 -6.54 -20.03 24.39
CA ALA A 214 -7.80 -20.39 23.74
C ALA A 214 -8.89 -19.33 23.94
N ALA A 215 -9.02 -18.77 25.14
CA ALA A 215 -9.98 -17.71 25.44
C ALA A 215 -9.64 -16.39 24.71
N ASP A 216 -8.36 -16.01 24.65
CA ASP A 216 -7.92 -14.79 23.96
C ASP A 216 -8.02 -14.95 22.42
N ASN A 217 -7.73 -16.13 21.87
CA ASN A 217 -8.03 -16.44 20.46
C ASN A 217 -9.52 -16.35 20.15
N ALA A 218 -10.39 -16.85 21.03
CA ALA A 218 -11.85 -16.75 20.84
C ALA A 218 -12.36 -15.29 20.86
N LYS A 219 -11.71 -14.40 21.63
CA LYS A 219 -11.99 -12.95 21.56
C LYS A 219 -11.50 -12.34 20.24
N LEU A 220 -10.30 -12.70 19.80
CA LEU A 220 -9.73 -12.20 18.53
C LEU A 220 -10.56 -12.63 17.31
N VAL A 221 -11.15 -13.83 17.32
CA VAL A 221 -12.09 -14.27 16.27
C VAL A 221 -13.33 -13.38 16.25
N LYS A 222 -13.98 -13.16 17.40
CA LYS A 222 -15.15 -12.26 17.49
C LYS A 222 -14.84 -10.83 17.07
N GLU A 223 -13.67 -10.32 17.42
CA GLU A 223 -13.25 -8.98 17.02
C GLU A 223 -13.01 -8.87 15.51
N ARG A 224 -12.47 -9.92 14.88
CA ARG A 224 -12.35 -10.01 13.42
C ARG A 224 -13.71 -10.11 12.72
N GLU A 225 -14.66 -10.85 13.28
CA GLU A 225 -16.04 -10.91 12.79
C GLU A 225 -16.70 -9.52 12.85
N ARG A 226 -16.58 -8.82 13.99
CA ARG A 226 -17.07 -7.44 14.17
C ARG A 226 -16.46 -6.47 13.16
N VAL A 227 -15.15 -6.52 12.95
CA VAL A 227 -14.46 -5.65 11.98
C VAL A 227 -14.88 -5.98 10.54
N ALA A 228 -15.07 -7.25 10.18
CA ALA A 228 -15.52 -7.64 8.86
C ALA A 228 -16.96 -7.17 8.56
N GLU A 229 -17.85 -7.16 9.58
CA GLU A 229 -19.19 -6.57 9.47
C GLU A 229 -19.13 -5.06 9.25
N GLU A 230 -18.27 -4.34 9.99
CA GLU A 230 -18.04 -2.90 9.82
C GLU A 230 -17.45 -2.56 8.44
N GLU A 231 -16.46 -3.31 7.96
CA GLU A 231 -15.89 -3.15 6.61
C GLU A 231 -16.94 -3.36 5.52
N SER A 232 -17.77 -4.40 5.64
CA SER A 232 -18.87 -4.67 4.70
C SER A 232 -19.88 -3.52 4.67
N TRP A 233 -20.22 -2.94 5.81
CA TRP A 233 -21.14 -1.80 5.89
C TRP A 233 -20.55 -0.52 5.27
N ILE A 234 -19.29 -0.20 5.56
CA ILE A 234 -18.58 0.95 4.96
C ILE A 234 -18.51 0.80 3.43
N LEU A 235 -18.18 -0.38 2.92
CA LEU A 235 -18.12 -0.65 1.48
C LEU A 235 -19.49 -0.45 0.81
N GLN A 236 -20.57 -0.91 1.44
CA GLN A 236 -21.93 -0.73 0.93
C GLN A 236 -22.33 0.76 0.88
N GLU A 237 -22.01 1.54 1.93
CA GLU A 237 -22.30 2.98 1.95
C GLU A 237 -21.46 3.76 0.91
N LEU A 238 -20.18 3.44 0.77
CA LEU A 238 -19.31 4.04 -0.26
C LEU A 238 -19.80 3.71 -1.67
N GLN A 239 -20.22 2.46 -1.93
CA GLN A 239 -20.80 2.05 -3.21
C GLN A 239 -22.09 2.83 -3.50
N GLY A 240 -22.97 3.01 -2.51
CA GLY A 240 -24.19 3.82 -2.66
C GLY A 240 -23.89 5.29 -2.99
N LYS A 241 -22.97 5.92 -2.25
CA LYS A 241 -22.54 7.31 -2.52
C LYS A 241 -21.90 7.46 -3.90
N ALA A 242 -21.06 6.52 -4.31
CA ALA A 242 -20.45 6.53 -5.64
C ALA A 242 -21.50 6.40 -6.76
N GLN A 243 -22.53 5.57 -6.58
CA GLN A 243 -23.63 5.47 -7.55
C GLN A 243 -24.43 6.76 -7.69
N VAL A 244 -24.72 7.46 -6.58
CA VAL A 244 -25.40 8.77 -6.62
C VAL A 244 -24.54 9.80 -7.35
N ILE A 245 -23.27 9.95 -6.99
CA ILE A 245 -22.34 10.91 -7.63
C ILE A 245 -22.19 10.63 -9.14
N LEU A 246 -22.09 9.36 -9.54
CA LEU A 246 -22.04 8.96 -10.94
C LEU A 246 -23.36 9.26 -11.68
N HIS A 247 -24.51 9.10 -11.02
CA HIS A 247 -25.81 9.43 -11.59
C HIS A 247 -25.94 10.94 -11.83
N ASP A 248 -25.63 11.75 -10.81
CA ASP A 248 -25.72 13.21 -10.88
C ASP A 248 -24.81 13.77 -11.99
N HIS A 249 -23.54 13.33 -12.04
CA HIS A 249 -22.64 13.73 -13.13
C HIS A 249 -23.11 13.27 -14.52
N LEU A 250 -23.76 12.12 -14.63
CA LEU A 250 -24.31 11.64 -15.91
C LEU A 250 -25.54 12.47 -16.33
N VAL A 251 -26.36 12.93 -15.39
CA VAL A 251 -27.46 13.87 -15.64
C VAL A 251 -26.92 15.24 -16.08
N ASP A 252 -25.91 15.78 -15.39
CA ASP A 252 -25.26 17.05 -15.75
C ASP A 252 -24.62 16.99 -17.15
N LEU A 253 -23.89 15.91 -17.46
CA LEU A 253 -23.29 15.71 -18.77
C LEU A 253 -24.34 15.61 -19.89
N LYS A 254 -25.49 14.96 -19.63
CA LYS A 254 -26.61 14.94 -20.57
C LYS A 254 -27.23 16.32 -20.77
N ALA A 255 -27.43 17.08 -19.70
CA ALA A 255 -27.95 18.45 -19.79
C ALA A 255 -27.02 19.36 -20.60
N LEU A 256 -25.71 19.28 -20.37
CA LEU A 256 -24.69 20.02 -21.14
C LEU A 256 -24.66 19.59 -22.62
N ALA A 257 -24.77 18.30 -22.91
CA ALA A 257 -24.82 17.80 -24.29
C ALA A 257 -26.07 18.29 -25.03
N ILE A 258 -27.24 18.27 -24.39
CA ILE A 258 -28.50 18.80 -24.95
C ILE A 258 -28.36 20.30 -25.23
N ALA A 259 -27.89 21.10 -24.27
CA ALA A 259 -27.72 22.54 -24.44
C ALA A 259 -26.73 22.90 -25.56
N GLN A 260 -25.69 22.09 -25.77
CA GLN A 260 -24.75 22.26 -26.87
C GLN A 260 -25.39 21.91 -28.23
N ILE A 261 -26.17 20.83 -28.32
CA ILE A 261 -26.94 20.47 -29.53
C ILE A 261 -27.96 21.56 -29.89
N GLU A 262 -28.69 22.11 -28.91
CA GLU A 262 -29.63 23.20 -29.12
C GLU A 262 -28.96 24.45 -29.67
N LYS A 263 -27.79 24.81 -29.11
CA LYS A 263 -26.98 25.94 -29.58
C LYS A 263 -26.49 25.75 -31.02
N ASP A 264 -25.93 24.58 -31.34
CA ASP A 264 -25.41 24.30 -32.68
C ASP A 264 -26.55 24.25 -33.72
N THR A 265 -27.72 23.74 -33.33
CA THR A 265 -28.95 23.78 -34.14
C THR A 265 -29.41 25.21 -34.41
N ALA A 266 -29.35 26.10 -33.41
CA ALA A 266 -29.69 27.50 -33.57
C ALA A 266 -28.71 28.25 -34.50
N GLU A 267 -27.41 27.95 -34.40
CA GLU A 267 -26.39 28.52 -35.29
C GLU A 267 -26.57 28.05 -36.74
N LEU A 268 -26.84 26.76 -36.97
CA LEU A 268 -27.19 26.22 -38.29
C LEU A 268 -28.44 26.86 -38.89
N HIS A 269 -29.49 27.10 -38.09
CA HIS A 269 -30.69 27.81 -38.54
C HIS A 269 -30.41 29.26 -38.94
N GLU A 270 -29.52 29.96 -38.25
CA GLU A 270 -29.12 31.33 -38.59
C GLU A 270 -28.26 31.35 -39.87
N GLN A 271 -27.30 30.45 -40.03
CA GLN A 271 -26.53 30.29 -41.26
C GLN A 271 -27.45 30.01 -42.47
N LEU A 272 -28.45 29.12 -42.31
CA LEU A 272 -29.44 28.85 -43.35
C LEU A 272 -30.28 30.08 -43.70
N ARG A 273 -30.70 30.87 -42.70
CA ARG A 273 -31.44 32.13 -42.89
C ARG A 273 -30.62 33.14 -43.70
N GLN A 274 -29.33 33.29 -43.39
CA GLN A 274 -28.41 34.18 -44.12
C GLN A 274 -28.21 33.72 -45.57
N LEU A 275 -28.02 32.41 -45.80
CA LEU A 275 -27.91 31.84 -47.15
C LEU A 275 -29.18 32.08 -47.99
N LEU A 276 -30.37 31.91 -47.39
CA LEU A 276 -31.64 32.21 -48.06
C LEU A 276 -31.81 33.71 -48.35
N SER A 277 -31.42 34.59 -47.42
CA SER A 277 -31.47 36.05 -47.62
C SER A 277 -30.48 36.57 -48.67
N SER A 278 -29.42 35.82 -48.97
CA SER A 278 -28.40 36.20 -49.97
C SER A 278 -28.71 35.72 -51.40
N LYS A 279 -29.78 34.92 -51.60
CA LYS A 279 -30.22 34.45 -52.92
C LYS A 279 -31.44 35.22 -53.42
N GLU A 280 -31.19 36.33 -54.11
CA GLU A 280 -32.21 36.94 -54.97
C GLU A 280 -32.38 36.12 -56.27
N SER A 281 -33.34 35.19 -56.28
CA SER A 281 -33.82 34.43 -57.47
C SER A 281 -32.83 33.39 -58.06
N PRO A 282 -33.28 32.38 -58.83
CA PRO A 282 -34.65 32.05 -59.28
C PRO A 282 -35.35 30.99 -58.42
N ALA A 283 -36.58 30.64 -58.81
CA ALA A 283 -37.51 29.78 -58.06
C ALA A 283 -36.92 28.43 -57.59
N PRO A 284 -37.31 27.94 -56.40
CA PRO A 284 -36.78 26.71 -55.84
C PRO A 284 -37.17 25.49 -56.69
N ASN A 285 -36.16 24.77 -57.19
CA ASN A 285 -36.34 23.45 -57.77
C ASN A 285 -36.87 22.49 -56.69
N ALA A 286 -38.00 21.83 -56.95
CA ALA A 286 -38.65 20.88 -56.04
C ALA A 286 -37.70 19.76 -55.53
N GLN A 287 -36.64 19.44 -56.29
CA GLN A 287 -35.57 18.55 -55.87
C GLN A 287 -34.90 19.00 -54.55
N HIS A 288 -34.60 20.30 -54.43
CA HIS A 288 -33.82 20.87 -53.32
C HIS A 288 -34.64 20.95 -52.02
N GLU A 289 -35.96 21.12 -52.12
CA GLU A 289 -36.88 21.03 -50.96
C GLU A 289 -37.02 19.58 -50.47
N LYS A 290 -36.98 18.61 -51.40
CA LYS A 290 -37.05 17.18 -51.10
C LYS A 290 -35.78 16.68 -50.38
N GLU A 291 -34.61 17.16 -50.81
CA GLU A 291 -33.33 16.90 -50.16
C GLU A 291 -33.25 17.52 -48.75
N LEU A 292 -33.70 18.76 -48.59
CA LEU A 292 -33.73 19.42 -47.27
C LEU A 292 -34.62 18.66 -46.27
N LYS A 293 -35.81 18.21 -46.70
CA LYS A 293 -36.72 17.39 -45.89
C LYS A 293 -36.14 16.01 -45.55
N ALA A 294 -35.36 15.40 -46.45
CA ALA A 294 -34.66 14.15 -46.17
C ALA A 294 -33.55 14.35 -45.12
N LEU A 295 -32.77 15.43 -45.23
CA LEU A 295 -31.71 15.77 -44.29
C LEU A 295 -32.27 16.02 -42.87
N GLN A 296 -33.34 16.82 -42.75
CA GLN A 296 -34.05 17.03 -41.49
C GLN A 296 -34.55 15.71 -40.87
N LYS A 297 -35.09 14.80 -41.69
CA LYS A 297 -35.64 13.52 -41.21
C LYS A 297 -34.55 12.58 -40.68
N ASN A 298 -33.36 12.55 -41.30
CA ASN A 298 -32.22 11.80 -40.78
C ASN A 298 -31.70 12.41 -39.46
N HIS A 299 -31.53 13.72 -39.39
CA HIS A 299 -31.02 14.39 -38.19
C HIS A 299 -31.95 14.15 -36.97
N ILE A 300 -33.28 14.17 -37.18
CA ILE A 300 -34.28 13.82 -36.15
C ILE A 300 -34.22 12.34 -35.75
N ALA A 301 -33.78 11.44 -36.63
CA ALA A 301 -33.60 10.02 -36.32
C ALA A 301 -32.32 9.79 -35.49
N GLU A 302 -31.21 10.44 -35.84
CA GLU A 302 -29.93 10.34 -35.11
C GLU A 302 -30.06 10.88 -33.67
N ILE A 303 -30.75 12.02 -33.48
CA ILE A 303 -31.06 12.56 -32.14
C ILE A 303 -31.90 11.58 -31.29
N LYS A 304 -32.74 10.74 -31.91
CA LYS A 304 -33.57 9.76 -31.18
C LYS A 304 -32.85 8.45 -30.82
N THR A 305 -31.63 8.26 -31.32
CA THR A 305 -30.80 7.08 -31.02
C THR A 305 -29.72 7.31 -29.95
N LEU A 306 -29.64 8.54 -29.42
CA LEU A 306 -28.74 8.98 -28.34
C LEU A 306 -29.48 9.08 -27.00
#